data_AF-A0A0K9G3V2-F1
#
_entry.id   AF-A0A0K9G3V2-F1
#
_cell.length_a   1.000
_cell.length_b   1.000
_cell.length_c   1.000
_cell.angle_alpha   90.00
_cell.angle_beta   90.00
_cell.angle_gamma   90.00
#
_symmetry.space_group_name_H-M   'P 1'
#
loop_
_entity.id
_entity.type
_entity.pdbx_description
1 polymer ?
#
loop_
_entity_poly.entity_id
_entity_poly.type
_entity_poly.pdbx_seq_one_letter_code
_entity_poly.pdbx_strand_id
1 'polypeptide(L)'
;MNEPKYWKISDFVEELRKNLDIPNIHINTVDGWFKRLENDRIHYINRTVETNEKIYDELDLKIAIFIKKRREEKWALGAISRELNNFTSLRSFPHIEEKPTPYVDNIEALKNQITAEVQKTFAELAATQMEELKNQYNQLLTTLPKQQSPEEQRTKRFEELMLQKKIERKLEEDAEKIWSELPETERLKKVGFFKKEVDLEKKSQFMRNYKNDHFESYLKTEMGLEI
;
A
#
# COMPACT_ATOMS: atom_id res chain seq x y z
N MET A 1 54.50 -42.79 12.40
CA MET A 1 53.18 -42.15 12.48
C MET A 1 53.05 -41.30 11.23
N ASN A 2 52.13 -41.65 10.33
CA ASN A 2 51.91 -40.87 9.11
C ASN A 2 51.12 -39.62 9.48
N GLU A 3 51.59 -38.45 9.04
CA GLU A 3 50.85 -37.20 9.21
C GLU A 3 49.48 -37.29 8.53
N PRO A 4 48.41 -36.75 9.14
CA PRO A 4 47.09 -36.76 8.52
C PRO A 4 47.13 -35.99 7.20
N LYS A 5 46.85 -36.69 6.10
CA LYS A 5 46.87 -36.09 4.76
C LYS A 5 45.53 -35.41 4.50
N TYR A 6 45.61 -34.15 4.12
CA TYR A 6 44.47 -33.30 3.81
C TYR A 6 44.55 -32.83 2.37
N TRP A 7 43.41 -32.80 1.69
CA TRP A 7 43.32 -32.45 0.29
C TRP A 7 42.29 -31.35 0.06
N LYS A 8 42.58 -30.43 -0.86
CA LYS A 8 41.53 -29.63 -1.51
C LYS A 8 40.78 -30.49 -2.52
N ILE A 9 39.60 -30.06 -2.98
CA ILE A 9 38.77 -30.87 -3.88
C ILE A 9 39.50 -31.30 -5.16
N SER A 10 40.39 -30.47 -5.72
CA SER A 10 41.22 -30.82 -6.89
C SER A 10 42.09 -32.03 -6.61
N ASP A 11 42.87 -31.96 -5.54
CA ASP A 11 43.89 -32.95 -5.18
C ASP A 11 43.24 -34.23 -4.66
N PHE A 12 42.09 -34.08 -4.00
CA PHE A 12 41.25 -35.18 -3.53
C PHE A 12 40.72 -36.03 -4.70
N VAL A 13 40.27 -35.38 -5.77
CA VAL A 13 39.78 -36.07 -6.96
C VAL A 13 40.91 -36.79 -7.69
N GLU A 14 42.11 -36.20 -7.73
CA GLU A 14 43.29 -36.89 -8.25
C GLU A 14 43.67 -38.13 -7.42
N GLU A 15 43.61 -38.02 -6.09
CA GLU A 15 43.84 -39.15 -5.20
C GLU A 15 42.80 -40.25 -5.40
N LEU A 16 41.52 -39.88 -5.58
CA LEU A 16 40.45 -40.81 -5.88
C LEU A 16 40.66 -41.53 -7.22
N ARG A 17 41.12 -40.81 -8.25
CA ARG A 17 41.46 -41.40 -9.56
C ARG A 17 42.59 -42.43 -9.42
N LYS A 18 43.63 -42.11 -8.64
CA LYS A 18 44.76 -43.02 -8.37
C LYS A 18 44.33 -44.28 -7.62
N ASN A 19 43.45 -44.14 -6.63
CA ASN A 19 43.01 -45.26 -5.79
C ASN A 19 42.03 -46.22 -6.49
N LEU A 20 41.28 -45.74 -7.49
CA LEU A 20 40.28 -46.55 -8.19
C LEU A 20 40.68 -46.94 -9.62
N ASP A 21 41.76 -46.37 -10.16
CA ASP A 21 42.18 -46.51 -11.56
C ASP A 21 41.07 -46.06 -12.55
N ILE A 22 40.35 -44.98 -12.21
CA ILE A 22 39.23 -44.45 -13.01
C ILE A 22 39.56 -43.04 -13.48
N PRO A 23 39.81 -42.79 -14.78
CA PRO A 23 40.23 -41.47 -15.27
C PRO A 23 39.07 -40.46 -15.37
N ASN A 24 37.82 -40.90 -15.47
CA ASN A 24 36.69 -40.04 -15.87
C ASN A 24 35.83 -39.50 -14.71
N ILE A 25 36.41 -39.30 -13.53
CA ILE A 25 35.68 -38.67 -12.40
C ILE A 25 35.91 -37.16 -12.45
N HIS A 26 34.83 -36.38 -12.59
CA HIS A 26 34.88 -34.92 -12.60
C HIS A 26 34.73 -34.34 -11.20
N ILE A 27 35.41 -33.21 -10.94
CA ILE A 27 35.41 -32.48 -9.65
C ILE A 27 33.98 -32.18 -9.18
N ASN A 28 33.15 -31.60 -10.05
CA ASN A 28 31.74 -31.28 -9.76
C ASN A 28 30.91 -32.49 -9.34
N THR A 29 31.23 -33.68 -9.85
CA THR A 29 30.51 -34.91 -9.50
C THR A 29 30.80 -35.31 -8.05
N VAL A 30 32.07 -35.23 -7.65
CA VAL A 30 32.50 -35.55 -6.29
C VAL A 30 32.00 -34.49 -5.31
N ASP A 31 32.17 -33.21 -5.62
CA ASP A 31 31.61 -32.12 -4.79
C ASP A 31 30.09 -32.24 -4.64
N GLY A 32 29.37 -32.64 -5.70
CA GLY A 32 27.93 -32.89 -5.65
C GLY A 32 27.53 -34.03 -4.69
N TRP A 33 28.35 -35.09 -4.58
CA TRP A 33 28.09 -36.17 -3.61
C TRP A 33 28.20 -35.66 -2.19
N PHE A 34 29.27 -34.95 -1.85
CA PHE A 34 29.47 -34.46 -0.49
C PHE A 34 28.52 -33.32 -0.13
N LYS A 35 28.18 -32.42 -1.05
CA LYS A 35 27.11 -31.42 -0.84
C LYS A 35 25.79 -32.06 -0.46
N ARG A 36 25.45 -33.18 -1.09
CA ARG A 36 24.24 -33.92 -0.74
C ARG A 36 24.33 -34.54 0.64
N LEU A 37 25.46 -35.15 1.00
CA LEU A 37 25.66 -35.70 2.35
C LEU A 37 25.63 -34.61 3.44
N GLU A 38 26.17 -33.42 3.15
CA GLU A 38 26.07 -32.25 4.03
C GLU A 38 24.61 -31.80 4.18
N ASN A 39 23.87 -31.65 3.07
CA ASN A 39 22.47 -31.21 3.07
C ASN A 39 21.54 -32.18 3.79
N ASP A 40 21.72 -33.49 3.57
CA ASP A 40 20.94 -34.54 4.22
C ASP A 40 21.36 -34.74 5.70
N ARG A 41 22.30 -33.93 6.20
CA ARG A 41 22.88 -33.97 7.56
C ARG A 41 23.47 -35.34 7.93
N ILE A 42 24.13 -35.98 6.96
CA ILE A 42 24.72 -37.32 7.11
C ILE A 42 26.23 -37.22 7.39
N HIS A 43 26.94 -36.32 6.71
CA HIS A 43 28.38 -36.18 6.86
C HIS A 43 28.83 -34.73 6.71
N TYR A 44 29.67 -34.27 7.64
CA TYR A 44 30.26 -32.93 7.61
C TYR A 44 31.65 -32.91 6.95
N ILE A 45 31.90 -31.96 6.04
CA ILE A 45 33.22 -31.75 5.44
C ILE A 45 33.99 -30.71 6.24
N ASN A 46 35.23 -31.02 6.60
CA ASN A 46 36.10 -30.10 7.32
C ASN A 46 36.37 -28.84 6.51
N ARG A 47 36.63 -27.73 7.22
CA ARG A 47 36.95 -26.44 6.61
C ARG A 47 38.16 -25.80 7.27
N THR A 48 38.96 -25.07 6.50
CA THR A 48 40.03 -24.24 7.04
C THR A 48 39.45 -23.19 7.98
N VAL A 49 40.09 -22.96 9.13
CA VAL A 49 39.64 -21.94 10.11
C VAL A 49 39.70 -20.53 9.52
N GLU A 50 40.68 -20.24 8.67
CA GLU A 50 40.94 -18.89 8.16
C GLU A 50 40.10 -18.51 6.93
N THR A 51 39.97 -19.41 5.95
CA THR A 51 39.30 -19.10 4.66
C THR A 51 37.99 -19.83 4.46
N ASN A 52 37.57 -20.66 5.42
CA ASN A 52 36.36 -21.50 5.35
C ASN A 52 36.27 -22.43 4.11
N GLU A 53 37.42 -22.72 3.48
CA GLU A 53 37.54 -23.62 2.33
C GLU A 53 37.40 -25.09 2.75
N LYS A 54 36.71 -25.90 1.92
CA LYS A 54 36.50 -27.33 2.17
C LYS A 54 37.82 -28.12 2.07
N ILE A 55 38.09 -28.93 3.09
CA ILE A 55 39.22 -29.85 3.18
C ILE A 55 38.67 -31.27 3.35
N TYR A 56 39.22 -32.18 2.56
CA TYR A 56 38.91 -33.61 2.58
C TYR A 56 40.05 -34.40 3.21
N ASP A 57 39.73 -35.47 3.94
CA ASP A 57 40.71 -36.38 4.55
C ASP A 57 40.54 -37.84 4.09
N GLU A 58 41.21 -38.77 4.76
CA GLU A 58 41.14 -40.19 4.42
C GLU A 58 39.75 -40.81 4.65
N LEU A 59 38.96 -40.29 5.59
CA LEU A 59 37.59 -40.74 5.80
C LEU A 59 36.72 -40.31 4.61
N ASP A 60 36.87 -39.07 4.17
CA ASP A 60 36.23 -38.56 2.96
C ASP A 60 36.59 -39.44 1.75
N LEU A 61 37.87 -39.85 1.62
CA LEU A 61 38.33 -40.72 0.53
C LEU A 61 37.62 -42.08 0.54
N LYS A 62 37.48 -42.71 1.71
CA LYS A 62 36.76 -43.99 1.87
C LYS A 62 35.28 -43.85 1.50
N ILE A 63 34.64 -42.76 1.92
CA ILE A 63 33.24 -42.46 1.58
C ILE A 63 33.08 -42.29 0.07
N ALA A 64 33.97 -41.53 -0.59
CA ALA A 64 33.92 -41.32 -2.03
C ALA A 64 34.11 -42.63 -2.82
N ILE A 65 35.05 -43.47 -2.39
CA ILE A 65 35.25 -44.82 -2.96
C ILE A 65 33.99 -45.67 -2.84
N PHE A 66 33.36 -45.68 -1.67
CA PHE A 66 32.14 -46.44 -1.43
C PHE A 66 30.98 -45.97 -2.32
N ILE A 67 30.75 -44.65 -2.38
CA ILE A 67 29.71 -44.05 -3.22
C ILE A 67 29.94 -44.45 -4.68
N LYS A 68 31.17 -44.34 -5.17
CA LYS A 68 31.51 -44.67 -6.55
C LYS A 68 31.20 -46.14 -6.88
N LYS A 69 31.63 -47.09 -6.04
CA LYS A 69 31.35 -48.54 -6.23
C LYS A 69 29.84 -48.82 -6.28
N ARG A 70 29.07 -48.28 -5.33
CA ARG A 70 27.60 -48.47 -5.30
C ARG A 70 26.88 -47.80 -6.47
N ARG A 71 27.41 -46.68 -6.97
CA ARG A 71 26.86 -46.02 -8.17
C ARG A 71 27.08 -46.85 -9.45
N GLU A 72 28.15 -47.61 -9.54
CA GLU A 72 28.38 -48.57 -10.64
C GLU A 72 27.42 -49.75 -10.58
N GLU A 73 27.06 -50.19 -9.37
CA GLU A 73 25.98 -51.16 -9.13
C GLU A 73 24.56 -50.58 -9.40
N LYS A 74 24.46 -49.36 -9.95
CA LYS A 74 23.22 -48.62 -10.27
C LYS A 74 22.34 -48.28 -9.06
N TRP A 75 22.91 -48.20 -7.86
CA TRP A 75 22.14 -47.79 -6.69
C TRP A 75 21.73 -46.31 -6.77
N ALA A 76 20.53 -46.02 -6.26
CA ALA A 76 20.08 -44.67 -6.03
C ALA A 76 20.92 -44.00 -4.94
N LEU A 77 21.34 -42.74 -5.14
CA LEU A 77 22.16 -41.99 -4.18
C LEU A 77 21.54 -41.95 -2.78
N GLY A 78 20.21 -41.83 -2.65
CA GLY A 78 19.55 -41.85 -1.34
C GLY A 78 19.63 -43.21 -0.63
N ALA A 79 19.69 -44.32 -1.36
CA ALA A 79 19.91 -45.65 -0.77
C ALA A 79 21.36 -45.79 -0.29
N ILE A 80 22.33 -45.29 -1.07
CA ILE A 80 23.74 -45.24 -0.69
C ILE A 80 23.92 -44.41 0.59
N SER A 81 23.28 -43.25 0.69
CA SER A 81 23.30 -42.39 1.87
C SER A 81 22.83 -43.09 3.15
N ARG A 82 21.77 -43.92 3.08
CA ARG A 82 21.30 -44.69 4.25
C ARG A 82 22.26 -45.81 4.64
N GLU A 83 22.85 -46.46 3.64
CA GLU A 83 23.80 -47.56 3.87
C GLU A 83 25.15 -47.06 4.40
N LEU A 84 25.54 -45.84 4.07
CA LEU A 84 26.78 -45.22 4.55
C LEU A 84 26.85 -45.17 6.08
N ASN A 85 25.74 -44.93 6.78
CA ASN A 85 25.66 -44.95 8.24
C ASN A 85 26.05 -46.32 8.83
N ASN A 86 25.82 -47.41 8.10
CA ASN A 86 26.12 -48.78 8.53
C ASN A 86 27.56 -49.19 8.16
N PHE A 87 28.16 -48.56 7.15
CA PHE A 87 29.44 -48.97 6.57
C PHE A 87 30.66 -48.29 7.22
N THR A 88 30.55 -47.02 7.64
CA THR A 88 31.68 -46.29 8.21
C THR A 88 31.23 -45.29 9.27
N SER A 89 32.10 -44.99 10.24
CA SER A 89 31.87 -43.92 11.21
C SER A 89 31.89 -42.57 10.48
N LEU A 90 30.72 -41.95 10.31
CA LEU A 90 30.59 -40.66 9.65
C LEU A 90 30.93 -39.52 10.61
N ARG A 91 31.56 -38.47 10.08
CA ARG A 91 31.84 -37.24 10.82
C ARG A 91 30.55 -36.52 11.21
N SER A 92 30.32 -36.38 12.51
CA SER A 92 29.26 -35.55 13.07
C SER A 92 29.45 -34.09 12.64
N PHE A 93 28.35 -33.38 12.49
CA PHE A 93 28.41 -31.93 12.31
C PHE A 93 29.01 -31.31 13.57
N PRO A 94 29.88 -30.28 13.45
CA PRO A 94 30.32 -29.55 14.61
C PRO A 94 29.06 -29.15 15.37
N HIS A 95 29.01 -29.49 16.65
CA HIS A 95 28.07 -28.84 17.53
C HIS A 95 28.43 -27.35 17.39
N ILE A 96 27.58 -26.60 16.69
CA ILE A 96 27.34 -25.25 17.14
C ILE A 96 26.73 -25.55 18.51
N GLU A 97 27.59 -25.67 19.52
CA GLU A 97 27.23 -25.09 20.79
C GLU A 97 26.71 -23.73 20.34
N GLU A 98 25.39 -23.55 20.38
CA GLU A 98 24.88 -22.26 20.76
C GLU A 98 25.74 -21.95 21.96
N LYS A 99 26.82 -21.16 21.76
CA LYS A 99 27.66 -20.71 22.85
C LYS A 99 26.63 -20.37 23.90
N PRO A 100 26.65 -20.96 25.11
CA PRO A 100 25.75 -20.49 26.14
C PRO A 100 25.95 -18.98 26.07
N THR A 101 24.90 -18.27 25.65
CA THR A 101 24.95 -16.81 25.58
C THR A 101 25.61 -16.45 26.89
N PRO A 102 26.77 -15.75 26.91
CA PRO A 102 27.43 -15.44 28.17
C PRO A 102 26.31 -15.00 29.07
N TYR A 103 26.09 -15.71 30.18
CA TYR A 103 24.93 -15.46 31.02
C TYR A 103 25.09 -14.00 31.45
N VAL A 104 24.44 -13.12 30.69
CA VAL A 104 24.42 -11.71 30.97
C VAL A 104 23.35 -11.69 32.03
N ASP A 105 23.78 -11.62 33.29
CA ASP A 105 22.92 -11.40 34.46
C ASP A 105 21.90 -10.25 34.25
N ASN A 106 22.09 -9.45 33.19
CA ASN A 106 21.26 -8.36 32.76
C ASN A 106 20.48 -8.56 31.44
N ILE A 107 20.28 -9.76 30.89
CA ILE A 107 19.36 -9.91 29.72
C ILE A 107 17.96 -9.41 30.08
N GLU A 108 17.51 -9.71 31.29
CA GLU A 108 16.20 -9.28 31.76
C GLU A 108 16.15 -7.78 32.04
N ALA A 109 17.21 -7.21 32.64
CA ALA A 109 17.35 -5.77 32.81
C ALA A 109 17.42 -5.03 31.46
N LEU A 110 18.15 -5.58 30.48
CA LEU A 110 18.26 -5.05 29.13
C LEU A 110 16.94 -5.14 28.38
N LYS A 111 16.23 -6.27 28.49
CA LYS A 111 14.87 -6.45 27.93
C LYS A 111 13.91 -5.45 28.55
N ASN A 112 13.97 -5.23 29.87
CA ASN A 112 13.14 -4.26 30.56
C ASN A 112 13.48 -2.83 30.13
N GLN A 113 14.76 -2.50 29.97
CA GLN A 113 15.21 -1.20 29.47
C GLN A 113 14.78 -0.96 28.02
N ILE A 114 14.95 -1.94 27.14
CA ILE A 114 14.48 -1.88 25.75
C ILE A 114 12.96 -1.73 25.71
N THR A 115 12.23 -2.51 26.52
CA THR A 115 10.77 -2.43 26.56
C THR A 115 10.31 -1.07 27.06
N ALA A 116 10.96 -0.52 28.10
CA ALA A 116 10.66 0.81 28.61
C ALA A 116 10.96 1.90 27.58
N GLU A 117 12.08 1.81 26.87
CA GLU A 117 12.45 2.78 25.82
C GLU A 117 11.52 2.67 24.61
N VAL A 118 11.12 1.46 24.21
CA VAL A 118 10.12 1.24 23.15
C VAL A 118 8.76 1.78 23.56
N GLN A 119 8.32 1.56 24.81
CA GLN A 119 7.06 2.12 25.31
C GLN A 119 7.09 3.65 25.36
N LYS A 120 8.22 4.23 25.79
CA LYS A 120 8.41 5.68 25.85
C LYS A 120 8.40 6.29 24.45
N THR A 121 9.21 5.78 23.53
CA THR A 121 9.25 6.24 22.13
C THR A 121 7.90 6.06 21.44
N PHE A 122 7.18 4.96 21.72
CA PHE A 122 5.83 4.76 21.21
C PHE A 122 4.83 5.77 21.80
N ALA A 123 4.93 6.09 23.10
CA ALA A 123 4.09 7.11 23.72
C ALA A 123 4.39 8.52 23.18
N GLU A 124 5.66 8.85 22.94
CA GLU A 124 6.09 10.10 22.29
C GLU A 124 5.59 10.18 20.84
N LEU A 125 5.70 9.09 20.08
CA LEU A 125 5.16 9.01 18.72
C LEU A 125 3.63 9.12 18.72
N ALA A 126 2.93 8.46 19.65
CA ALA A 126 1.48 8.57 19.77
C ALA A 126 1.06 10.00 20.14
N ALA A 127 1.78 10.66 21.04
CA ALA A 127 1.52 12.03 21.44
C ALA A 127 1.72 13.01 20.28
N THR A 128 2.83 12.90 19.54
CA THR A 128 3.12 13.72 18.36
C THR A 128 2.09 13.53 17.26
N GLN A 129 1.72 12.27 16.95
CA GLN A 129 0.66 11.97 15.98
C GLN A 129 -0.71 12.52 16.42
N MET A 130 -1.05 12.45 17.71
CA MET A 130 -2.28 13.06 18.24
C MET A 130 -2.25 14.59 18.15
N GLU A 131 -1.10 15.21 18.39
CA GLU A 131 -0.93 16.65 18.26
C GLU A 131 -1.05 17.11 16.81
N GLU A 132 -0.43 16.40 15.87
CA GLU A 132 -0.59 16.64 14.43
C GLU A 132 -2.04 16.49 13.98
N LEU A 133 -2.73 15.42 14.42
CA LEU A 133 -4.13 15.19 14.10
C LEU A 133 -5.03 16.32 14.66
N LYS A 134 -4.75 16.76 15.90
CA LYS A 134 -5.46 17.89 16.52
C LYS A 134 -5.22 19.18 15.75
N ASN A 135 -4.00 19.42 15.29
CA ASN A 135 -3.65 20.59 14.49
C ASN A 135 -4.35 20.55 13.12
N GLN A 136 -4.38 19.41 12.44
CA GLN A 136 -5.13 19.21 11.20
C GLN A 136 -6.62 19.44 11.40
N TYR A 137 -7.20 18.89 12.47
CA TYR A 137 -8.61 19.10 12.80
C TYR A 137 -8.92 20.59 13.05
N ASN A 138 -8.07 21.29 13.79
CA ASN A 138 -8.21 22.73 14.02
C ASN A 138 -8.09 23.54 12.71
N GLN A 139 -7.15 23.18 11.83
CA GLN A 139 -7.04 23.80 10.52
C GLN A 139 -8.32 23.60 9.71
N LEU A 140 -8.86 22.37 9.67
CA LEU A 140 -10.14 22.09 9.01
C LEU A 140 -11.27 22.95 9.57
N LEU A 141 -11.39 23.05 10.90
CA LEU A 141 -12.38 23.92 11.54
C LEU A 141 -12.23 25.39 11.15
N THR A 142 -11.01 25.90 10.95
CA THR A 142 -10.78 27.28 10.50
C THR A 142 -11.09 27.50 9.02
N THR A 143 -10.92 26.47 8.17
CA THR A 143 -11.22 26.56 6.73
C THR A 143 -12.70 26.38 6.40
N LEU A 144 -13.46 25.75 7.30
CA LEU A 144 -14.90 25.60 7.09
C LEU A 144 -15.58 26.97 7.18
N PRO A 145 -16.43 27.34 6.22
CA PRO A 145 -17.22 28.55 6.32
C PRO A 145 -18.04 28.47 7.61
N LYS A 146 -17.92 29.49 8.47
CA LYS A 146 -18.73 29.58 9.67
C LYS A 146 -20.18 29.41 9.26
N GLN A 147 -20.86 28.43 9.84
CA GLN A 147 -22.31 28.29 9.63
C GLN A 147 -22.94 29.62 10.00
N GLN A 148 -23.62 30.24 9.04
CA GLN A 148 -24.30 31.52 9.25
C GLN A 148 -25.20 31.37 10.47
N SER A 149 -25.15 32.35 11.37
CA SER A 149 -25.97 32.31 12.57
C SER A 149 -27.45 32.25 12.19
N PRO A 150 -28.34 31.71 13.05
CA PRO A 150 -29.78 31.73 12.76
C PRO A 150 -30.33 33.13 12.46
N GLU A 151 -29.72 34.17 13.03
CA GLU A 151 -30.07 35.57 12.75
C GLU A 151 -29.60 36.00 11.35
N GLU A 152 -28.37 35.70 10.98
CA GLU A 152 -27.85 35.98 9.62
C GLU A 152 -28.62 35.25 8.52
N GLN A 153 -29.06 34.02 8.79
CA GLN A 153 -29.93 33.29 7.85
C GLN A 153 -31.30 33.96 7.71
N ARG A 154 -31.86 34.49 8.80
CA ARG A 154 -33.13 35.22 8.77
C ARG A 154 -33.00 36.54 8.02
N THR A 155 -31.93 37.29 8.25
CA THR A 155 -31.69 38.56 7.53
C THR A 155 -31.49 38.30 6.04
N LYS A 156 -30.70 37.29 5.65
CA LYS A 156 -30.53 36.93 4.23
C LYS A 156 -31.84 36.52 3.56
N ARG A 157 -32.64 35.67 4.19
CA ARG A 157 -33.97 35.30 3.65
C ARG A 157 -34.88 36.50 3.51
N PHE A 158 -34.83 37.43 4.47
CA PHE A 158 -35.59 38.67 4.40
C PHE A 158 -35.11 39.57 3.26
N GLU A 159 -33.80 39.72 3.09
CA GLU A 159 -33.18 40.47 1.99
C GLU A 159 -33.53 39.87 0.63
N GLU A 160 -33.45 38.55 0.48
CA GLU A 160 -33.86 37.81 -0.73
C GLU A 160 -35.34 38.06 -1.07
N LEU A 161 -36.22 37.99 -0.07
CA LEU A 161 -37.65 38.24 -0.25
C LEU A 161 -37.92 39.70 -0.65
N MET A 162 -37.24 40.65 0.00
CA MET A 162 -37.36 42.08 -0.32
C MET A 162 -36.86 42.38 -1.73
N LEU A 163 -35.77 41.74 -2.15
CA LEU A 163 -35.23 41.85 -3.50
C LEU A 163 -36.21 41.31 -4.53
N GLN A 164 -36.74 40.10 -4.31
CA GLN A 164 -37.77 39.51 -5.18
C GLN A 164 -38.97 40.44 -5.31
N LYS A 165 -39.47 40.98 -4.19
CA LYS A 165 -40.62 41.90 -4.21
C LYS A 165 -40.33 43.19 -4.96
N LYS A 166 -39.12 43.73 -4.85
CA LYS A 166 -38.69 44.92 -5.60
C LYS A 166 -38.66 44.66 -7.10
N ILE A 167 -38.15 43.49 -7.51
CA ILE A 167 -38.10 43.07 -8.92
C ILE A 167 -39.51 42.84 -9.46
N GLU A 168 -40.35 42.10 -8.73
CA GLU A 168 -41.75 41.87 -9.11
C GLU A 168 -42.49 43.19 -9.34
N ARG A 169 -42.31 44.17 -8.44
CA ARG A 169 -42.95 45.48 -8.57
C ARG A 169 -42.46 46.25 -9.81
N LYS A 170 -41.15 46.28 -10.07
CA LYS A 170 -40.60 46.92 -11.28
C LYS A 170 -41.17 46.27 -12.55
N LEU A 171 -41.23 44.94 -12.60
CA LEU A 171 -41.78 44.20 -13.75
C LEU A 171 -43.29 44.42 -13.91
N GLU A 172 -44.04 44.59 -12.83
CA GLU A 172 -45.45 45.02 -12.89
C GLU A 172 -45.59 46.39 -13.51
N GLU A 173 -44.83 47.37 -13.01
CA GLU A 173 -44.85 48.75 -13.50
C GLU A 173 -44.48 48.81 -15.00
N ASP A 174 -43.48 48.04 -15.43
CA ASP A 174 -43.05 47.96 -16.82
C ASP A 174 -44.11 47.25 -17.69
N ALA A 175 -44.68 46.14 -17.22
CA ALA A 175 -45.77 45.45 -17.93
C ALA A 175 -47.01 46.33 -18.09
N GLU A 176 -47.35 47.13 -17.07
CA GLU A 176 -48.47 48.07 -17.13
C GLU A 176 -48.27 49.15 -18.18
N LYS A 177 -47.06 49.72 -18.26
CA LYS A 177 -46.71 50.72 -19.27
C LYS A 177 -46.81 50.12 -20.67
N ILE A 178 -46.19 48.97 -20.90
CA ILE A 178 -46.22 48.32 -22.22
C ILE A 178 -47.65 47.94 -22.60
N TRP A 179 -48.43 47.39 -21.68
CA TRP A 179 -49.86 47.09 -21.92
C TRP A 179 -50.66 48.35 -22.26
N SER A 180 -50.33 49.50 -21.66
CA SER A 180 -51.00 50.77 -21.95
C SER A 180 -50.67 51.32 -23.34
N GLU A 181 -49.51 50.95 -23.89
CA GLU A 181 -49.05 51.35 -25.22
C GLU A 181 -49.57 50.45 -26.35
N LEU A 182 -50.06 49.24 -26.02
CA LEU A 182 -50.60 48.31 -27.01
C LEU A 182 -51.87 48.86 -27.71
N PRO A 183 -52.09 48.52 -29.00
CA PRO A 183 -53.26 48.96 -29.74
C PRO A 183 -54.59 48.55 -29.09
N GLU A 184 -55.62 49.37 -29.26
CA GLU A 184 -56.98 49.09 -28.76
C GLU A 184 -57.54 47.73 -29.21
N THR A 185 -57.13 47.25 -30.39
CA THR A 185 -57.54 45.94 -30.93
C THR A 185 -57.05 44.76 -30.11
N GLU A 186 -55.94 44.91 -29.40
CA GLU A 186 -55.36 43.87 -28.54
C GLU A 186 -55.86 43.98 -27.10
N ARG A 187 -56.09 45.21 -26.64
CA ARG A 187 -56.55 45.51 -25.28
C ARG A 187 -58.06 45.34 -25.06
N LEU A 188 -58.87 45.55 -26.09
CA LEU A 188 -60.33 45.59 -25.98
C LEU A 188 -61.01 44.36 -26.58
N LYS A 189 -61.99 43.81 -25.87
CA LYS A 189 -62.92 42.78 -26.35
C LYS A 189 -64.27 43.44 -26.69
N LYS A 190 -64.88 43.02 -27.81
CA LYS A 190 -66.24 43.43 -28.15
C LYS A 190 -67.24 42.70 -27.25
N VAL A 191 -68.00 43.45 -26.46
CA VAL A 191 -69.03 42.96 -25.53
C VAL A 191 -70.43 43.42 -25.96
N GLY A 192 -70.71 43.31 -27.27
CA GLY A 192 -71.99 43.68 -27.89
C GLY A 192 -71.81 44.37 -29.25
N PHE A 193 -72.91 44.84 -29.86
CA PHE A 193 -72.89 45.47 -31.19
C PHE A 193 -72.10 46.78 -31.27
N PHE A 194 -71.92 47.51 -30.15
CA PHE A 194 -71.14 48.76 -30.10
C PHE A 194 -70.31 48.98 -28.83
N LYS A 195 -70.35 48.06 -27.85
CA LYS A 195 -69.58 48.20 -26.60
C LYS A 195 -68.27 47.43 -26.67
N LYS A 196 -67.18 48.10 -26.32
CA LYS A 196 -65.86 47.52 -26.15
C LYS A 196 -65.48 47.64 -24.68
N GLU A 197 -64.92 46.58 -24.11
CA GLU A 197 -64.46 46.54 -22.73
C GLU A 197 -63.03 46.02 -22.69
N VAL A 198 -62.26 46.40 -21.67
CA VAL A 198 -60.90 45.93 -21.49
C VAL A 198 -60.93 44.42 -21.24
N ASP A 199 -60.13 43.68 -22.01
CA ASP A 199 -59.97 42.25 -21.81
C ASP A 199 -59.06 42.02 -20.58
N LEU A 200 -59.69 41.90 -19.40
CA LEU A 200 -58.98 41.69 -18.13
C LEU A 200 -58.19 40.38 -18.10
N GLU A 201 -58.67 39.36 -18.82
CA GLU A 201 -58.02 38.06 -18.88
C GLU A 201 -56.75 38.13 -19.73
N LYS A 202 -56.81 38.77 -20.90
CA LYS A 202 -55.60 39.05 -21.71
C LYS A 202 -54.62 39.96 -20.99
N LYS A 203 -55.09 40.98 -20.26
CA LYS A 203 -54.21 41.85 -19.45
C LYS A 203 -53.47 41.02 -18.40
N SER A 204 -54.18 40.17 -17.67
CA SER A 204 -53.60 39.30 -16.64
C SER A 204 -52.60 38.30 -17.24
N GLN A 205 -52.93 37.71 -18.38
CA GLN A 205 -52.07 36.77 -19.10
C GLN A 205 -50.80 37.46 -19.62
N PHE A 206 -50.93 38.65 -20.21
CA PHE A 206 -49.80 39.46 -20.66
C PHE A 206 -48.86 39.80 -19.51
N MET A 207 -49.40 40.31 -18.39
CA MET A 207 -48.61 40.65 -17.21
C MET A 207 -47.87 39.44 -16.62
N ARG A 208 -48.53 38.28 -16.57
CA ARG A 208 -47.90 37.04 -16.07
C ARG A 208 -46.76 36.59 -16.99
N ASN A 209 -46.98 36.59 -18.30
CA ASN A 209 -45.97 36.18 -19.27
C ASN A 209 -44.77 37.15 -19.24
N TYR A 210 -45.04 38.45 -19.29
CA TYR A 210 -43.99 39.48 -19.22
C TYR A 210 -43.12 39.34 -17.98
N LYS A 211 -43.73 39.14 -16.80
CA LYS A 211 -42.97 38.88 -15.58
C LYS A 211 -42.11 37.64 -15.71
N ASN A 212 -42.67 36.51 -16.13
CA ASN A 212 -41.93 35.25 -16.20
C ASN A 212 -40.74 35.35 -17.17
N ASP A 213 -40.95 35.98 -18.34
CA ASP A 213 -39.95 36.08 -19.39
C ASP A 213 -38.79 37.02 -19.00
N HIS A 214 -39.08 38.07 -18.22
CA HIS A 214 -38.09 39.09 -17.84
C HIS A 214 -37.53 38.93 -16.42
N PHE A 215 -38.13 38.09 -15.56
CA PHE A 215 -37.75 37.95 -14.14
C PHE A 215 -36.32 37.47 -13.97
N GLU A 216 -35.91 36.42 -14.69
CA GLU A 216 -34.55 35.88 -14.60
C GLU A 216 -33.50 36.89 -15.06
N SER A 217 -33.77 37.58 -16.17
CA SER A 217 -32.88 38.61 -16.71
C SER A 217 -32.70 39.75 -15.71
N TYR A 218 -33.79 40.32 -15.19
CA TYR A 218 -33.74 41.40 -14.21
C TYR A 218 -33.06 40.98 -12.89
N LEU A 219 -33.28 39.74 -12.45
CA LEU A 219 -32.63 39.20 -11.25
C LEU A 219 -31.12 39.09 -11.44
N LYS A 220 -30.65 38.63 -12.61
CA LYS A 220 -29.22 38.58 -12.94
C LYS A 220 -28.60 39.98 -12.98
N THR A 221 -29.27 40.95 -13.59
CA THR A 221 -28.81 42.35 -13.64
C THR A 221 -28.72 42.97 -12.25
N GLU A 222 -29.77 42.87 -11.41
CA GLU A 222 -29.79 43.49 -10.08
C GLU A 222 -28.82 42.78 -9.10
N MET A 223 -28.49 41.51 -9.33
CA MET A 223 -27.47 40.76 -8.58
C MET A 223 -26.04 40.96 -9.11
N GLY A 224 -25.86 41.70 -10.22
CA GLY A 224 -24.55 41.90 -10.84
C GLY A 224 -23.92 40.62 -11.42
N LEU A 225 -24.76 39.66 -11.82
CA LEU A 225 -24.35 38.37 -12.41
C LEU A 225 -24.38 38.37 -13.94
N GLU A 226 -24.43 39.54 -14.57
CA GLU A 226 -24.25 39.68 -16.01
C GLU A 226 -22.78 39.43 -16.38
N ILE A 227 -22.55 38.44 -17.25
CA ILE A 227 -21.29 38.17 -17.96
C ILE A 227 -21.43 38.72 -19.38
#